data_AF-A0A2S0XQN7-F1
#
_entry.id   AF-A0A2S0XQN7-F1
#
_cell.length_a   1.000
_cell.length_b   1.000
_cell.length_c   1.000
_cell.angle_alpha   90.00
_cell.angle_beta   90.00
_cell.angle_gamma   90.00
#
_symmetry.space_group_name_H-M   'P 1'
#
loop_
_entity.id
_entity.type
_entity.pdbx_description
1 polymer ?
#
loop_
_entity_poly.entity_id
_entity_poly.type
_entity_poly.pdbx_seq_one_letter_code
_entity_poly.pdbx_strand_id
1 'polypeptide(L)' 'MAIKQLSDGGTSGLLVGQSSTDKIGFYGLTTPIAKQTCTLSAALTAGTTTPANIAAAVDELHAALAELGIIA' A
#
# COMPACT_ATOMS: atom_id res chain seq x y z
N MET A 1 25.06 -1.97 13.18
CA MET A 1 25.33 -1.44 11.82
C MET A 1 24.81 -0.02 11.76
N ALA A 2 25.61 0.95 11.34
CA ALA A 2 25.18 2.34 11.25
C ALA A 2 23.99 2.49 10.28
N ILE A 3 23.02 3.32 10.64
CA ILE A 3 21.85 3.60 9.81
C ILE A 3 22.33 4.41 8.60
N LYS A 4 22.24 3.83 7.40
CA LYS A 4 22.59 4.51 6.14
C LYS A 4 21.43 5.37 5.69
N GLN A 5 21.66 6.67 5.56
CA GLN A 5 20.67 7.64 5.13
C GLN A 5 20.88 8.01 3.67
N LEU A 6 19.80 8.38 2.96
CA LEU A 6 19.91 8.94 1.61
C LEU A 6 20.82 10.19 1.58
N SER A 7 20.82 10.96 2.66
CA SER A 7 21.65 12.15 2.86
C SER A 7 23.16 11.85 2.97
N ASP A 8 23.56 10.59 3.10
CA ASP A 8 24.97 10.20 3.17
C ASP A 8 25.68 10.35 1.81
N GLY A 9 24.95 10.69 0.74
CA GLY A 9 25.52 11.13 -0.54
C GLY A 9 26.31 10.06 -1.29
N GLY A 10 26.03 8.78 -1.02
CA GLY A 10 26.74 7.67 -1.65
C GLY A 10 26.67 7.71 -3.18
N THR A 11 27.79 7.43 -3.85
CA THR A 11 27.95 7.51 -5.31
C THR A 11 27.07 6.57 -6.12
N SER A 12 26.57 5.49 -5.51
CA SER A 12 25.72 4.49 -6.18
C SER A 12 24.21 4.67 -5.95
N GLY A 13 23.78 5.74 -5.28
CA GLY A 13 22.38 5.90 -4.88
C GLY A 13 21.93 4.85 -3.84
N LEU A 14 20.65 4.90 -3.47
CA LEU A 14 20.04 3.92 -2.56
C LEU A 14 19.32 2.84 -3.38
N LEU A 15 19.81 1.60 -3.30
CA LEU A 15 19.14 0.43 -3.87
C LEU A 15 18.02 -0.01 -2.92
N VAL A 16 16.78 0.34 -3.26
CA VAL A 16 15.57 -0.11 -2.54
C VAL A 16 14.92 -1.29 -3.28
N GLY A 17 14.36 -2.25 -2.54
CA GLY A 17 13.57 -3.34 -3.11
C GLY A 17 14.35 -4.56 -3.62
N GLN A 18 15.56 -4.82 -3.09
CA GLN A 18 16.32 -6.03 -3.41
C GLN A 18 15.74 -7.29 -2.74
N SER A 19 14.97 -7.13 -1.67
CA SER A 19 14.18 -8.18 -1.04
C SER A 19 12.69 -7.83 -1.06
N SER A 20 11.82 -8.83 -1.27
CA SER A 20 10.37 -8.67 -1.13
C SER A 20 9.94 -8.40 0.33
N THR A 21 10.83 -8.60 1.29
CA THR A 21 10.63 -8.26 2.70
C THR A 21 11.12 -6.87 3.07
N ASP A 22 11.87 -6.20 2.20
CA ASP A 22 12.33 -4.83 2.46
C ASP A 22 11.15 -3.88 2.38
N LYS A 23 10.76 -3.33 3.53
CA LYS A 23 9.70 -2.34 3.60
C LYS A 23 10.28 -0.93 3.55
N ILE A 24 9.72 -0.10 2.68
CA ILE A 24 10.03 1.34 2.62
C ILE A 24 9.06 2.06 3.54
N GLY A 25 9.57 2.68 4.60
CA GLY A 25 8.79 3.58 5.46
C GLY A 25 8.71 4.98 4.87
N PHE A 26 7.55 5.62 4.94
CA PHE A 26 7.40 7.03 4.58
C PHE A 26 7.62 7.93 5.82
N TYR A 27 8.18 9.12 5.60
CA TYR A 27 8.42 10.08 6.68
C TYR A 27 7.13 10.41 7.43
N GLY A 28 7.19 10.33 8.77
CA GLY A 28 6.06 10.57 9.66
C GLY A 28 5.19 9.35 9.95
N LEU A 29 5.46 8.18 9.35
CA LEU A 29 4.74 6.94 9.63
C LEU A 29 5.62 5.96 10.42
N THR A 30 5.09 5.49 11.55
CA THR A 30 5.78 4.53 12.44
C THR A 30 5.81 3.10 11.86
N THR A 31 4.90 2.79 10.94
CA THR A 31 4.78 1.48 10.29
C THR A 31 4.88 1.62 8.77
N PRO A 32 5.77 0.87 8.10
CA PRO A 32 5.79 0.82 6.64
C PRO A 32 4.47 0.30 6.08
N ILE A 33 3.80 1.11 5.26
CA ILE A 33 2.53 0.72 4.64
C ILE A 33 2.83 -0.18 3.44
N ALA A 34 2.54 -1.48 3.57
CA ALA A 34 2.47 -2.35 2.41
C ALA A 34 1.25 -1.97 1.57
N LYS A 35 1.37 -2.02 0.24
CA LYS A 35 0.24 -1.78 -0.66
C LYS A 35 -0.87 -2.80 -0.36
N GLN A 36 -2.02 -2.33 0.13
CA GLN A 36 -3.15 -3.21 0.40
C GLN A 36 -3.73 -3.72 -0.92
N THR A 37 -3.86 -5.04 -1.03
CA THR A 37 -4.43 -5.66 -2.23
C THR A 37 -5.94 -5.72 -2.05
N CYS A 38 -6.69 -4.99 -2.88
CA CYS A 38 -8.14 -5.03 -2.93
C CYS A 38 -8.56 -6.04 -4.01
N THR A 39 -8.93 -7.24 -3.58
CA THR A 39 -9.20 -8.39 -4.47
C THR A 39 -10.59 -8.29 -5.10
N LEU A 40 -11.57 -7.79 -4.36
CA LEU A 40 -12.95 -7.64 -4.83
C LEU A 40 -13.02 -6.49 -5.82
N SER A 41 -12.39 -5.35 -5.49
CA SER A 41 -12.26 -4.20 -6.40
C SER A 41 -11.59 -4.58 -7.72
N ALA A 42 -10.50 -5.34 -7.67
CA ALA A 42 -9.78 -5.79 -8.87
C ALA A 42 -10.58 -6.79 -9.74
N ALA A 43 -11.57 -7.48 -9.15
CA ALA A 43 -12.41 -8.44 -9.86
C ALA A 43 -13.59 -7.80 -10.60
N LEU A 44 -13.87 -6.49 -10.41
CA LEU A 44 -14.96 -5.81 -11.13
C LEU A 44 -14.66 -5.73 -12.62
N THR A 45 -15.51 -6.39 -13.41
CA THR A 45 -15.46 -6.34 -14.88
C THR A 45 -16.70 -5.66 -15.43
N ALA A 46 -16.51 -4.62 -16.26
CA ALA A 46 -17.60 -3.88 -16.86
C ALA A 46 -18.57 -4.80 -17.63
N GLY A 47 -19.88 -4.61 -17.42
CA GLY A 47 -20.93 -5.39 -18.10
C GLY A 47 -21.27 -6.74 -17.48
N THR A 48 -20.53 -7.21 -16.47
CA THR A 48 -20.85 -8.45 -15.72
C THR A 48 -21.04 -8.23 -14.23
N THR A 49 -20.75 -7.02 -13.75
CA THR A 49 -20.85 -6.66 -12.35
C THR A 49 -22.29 -6.44 -11.93
N THR A 50 -22.68 -7.07 -10.82
CA THR A 50 -23.97 -6.81 -10.17
C THR A 50 -23.85 -5.68 -9.15
N PRO A 51 -24.96 -5.02 -8.78
CA PRO A 51 -24.96 -4.05 -7.68
C PRO A 51 -24.38 -4.61 -6.37
N ALA A 52 -24.58 -5.90 -6.09
CA ALA A 52 -24.03 -6.57 -4.92
C ALA A 52 -22.49 -6.66 -4.96
N ASN A 53 -21.90 -6.90 -6.13
CA ASN A 53 -20.44 -6.92 -6.29
C ASN A 53 -19.82 -5.53 -6.09
N ILE A 54 -20.51 -4.48 -6.54
CA ILE A 54 -20.07 -3.10 -6.35
C ILE A 54 -20.09 -2.73 -4.87
N ALA A 55 -21.18 -3.04 -4.15
CA ALA A 55 -21.27 -2.79 -2.71
C ALA A 55 -20.13 -3.49 -1.94
N ALA A 56 -19.86 -4.77 -2.24
CA ALA A 56 -18.80 -5.53 -1.59
C ALA A 56 -17.39 -4.92 -1.82
N ALA A 57 -17.12 -4.40 -3.02
CA ALA A 57 -15.83 -3.75 -3.30
C ALA A 57 -15.71 -2.36 -2.64
N VAL A 58 -16.81 -1.63 -2.51
CA VAL A 58 -16.82 -0.36 -1.77
C VAL A 58 -16.59 -0.60 -0.28
N ASP A 59 -17.20 -1.64 0.30
CA ASP A 59 -16.94 -2.03 1.70
C ASP A 59 -15.49 -2.47 1.91
N GLU A 60 -14.90 -3.24 0.98
CA GLU A 60 -13.48 -3.61 1.02
C GLU A 60 -12.58 -2.37 1.03
N LEU A 61 -12.86 -1.41 0.14
CA LEU A 61 -12.12 -0.15 0.08
C LEU A 61 -12.32 0.69 1.34
N HIS A 62 -13.55 0.82 1.85
CA HIS A 62 -13.81 1.56 3.07
C HIS A 62 -13.07 0.98 4.28
N ALA A 63 -13.07 -0.35 4.43
CA ALA A 63 -12.33 -1.01 5.49
C ALA A 63 -10.81 -0.75 5.38
N ALA A 64 -10.25 -0.84 4.17
CA ALA A 64 -8.83 -0.56 3.95
C ALA A 64 -8.46 0.91 4.24
N LEU A 65 -9.29 1.86 3.80
CA LEU A 65 -9.05 3.28 4.05
C LEU A 65 -9.25 3.65 5.53
N ALA A 66 -10.19 3.01 6.23
CA ALA A 66 -10.40 3.18 7.67
C ALA A 66 -9.25 2.59 8.49
N GLU A 67 -8.71 1.43 8.09
CA GLU A 67 -7.51 0.83 8.70
C GLU A 67 -6.27 1.72 8.55
N LEU A 68 -6.16 2.43 7.42
CA LEU A 68 -5.14 3.47 7.22
C LEU A 68 -5.45 4.80 7.95
N GLY A 69 -6.64 4.97 8.52
CA GLY A 69 -7.07 6.19 9.20
C GLY A 69 -7.33 7.38 8.26
N ILE A 70 -7.59 7.13 6.97
CA ILE A 70 -7.87 8.17 5.97
C ILE A 70 -9.33 8.63 6.06
N ILE A 71 -10.24 7.72 6.40
CA ILE A 71 -11.68 7.97 6.56
C ILE A 71 -12.17 7.32 7.87
N ALA A 72 -13.30 7.79 8.40
CA ALA A 72 -13.93 7.30 9.62
C ALA A 72 -15.14 6.40 9.32
#